data_AF-A0A954ZUQ9-F1
#
_entry.id   AF-A0A954ZUQ9-F1
#
_cell.length_a   1.000
_cell.length_b   1.000
_cell.length_c   1.000
_cell.angle_alpha   90.00
_cell.angle_beta   90.00
_cell.angle_gamma   90.00
#
_symmetry.space_group_name_H-M   'P 1'
#
loop_
_entity.id
_entity.type
_entity.pdbx_description
1 polymer ?
#
loop_
_entity_poly.entity_id
_entity_poly.type
_entity_poly.pdbx_seq_one_letter_code
_entity_poly.pdbx_strand_id
1 'polypeptide(L)'
;MTDVESPVKQCQLCGYDMTDRDGGETCPECGSALDTRPDDQRYLQAGFIAKVLLVWAIALQILLPPVAILLAFAAAFQLAKRHDTSQYRLSYRARRDRKHANYLAFIWFVIFVAMVVISEMWPNWQFWLD
;
A
#
# COMPACT_ATOMS: atom_id res chain seq x y z
N MET A 1 -14.22 -18.53 -24.41
CA MET A 1 -14.50 -17.08 -24.54
C MET A 1 -13.35 -16.35 -23.89
N THR A 2 -12.44 -15.80 -24.70
CA THR A 2 -11.41 -14.90 -24.21
C THR A 2 -12.10 -13.60 -23.84
N ASP A 3 -12.22 -13.32 -22.55
CA ASP A 3 -12.59 -11.98 -22.08
C ASP A 3 -11.58 -11.02 -22.68
N VAL A 4 -12.01 -10.23 -23.67
CA VAL A 4 -11.23 -9.09 -24.16
C VAL A 4 -11.31 -8.07 -23.03
N GLU A 5 -10.37 -8.16 -22.10
CA GLU A 5 -10.21 -7.21 -21.02
C GLU A 5 -10.10 -5.82 -21.64
N SER A 6 -11.12 -4.99 -21.40
CA SER A 6 -11.21 -3.65 -22.00
C SER A 6 -9.93 -2.89 -21.71
N PRO A 7 -9.30 -2.24 -22.71
CA PRO A 7 -8.02 -1.56 -22.52
C PRO A 7 -8.16 -0.52 -21.41
N VAL A 8 -7.23 -0.53 -20.45
CA VAL A 8 -7.34 0.36 -19.31
C VAL A 8 -7.08 1.80 -19.74
N LYS A 9 -8.13 2.61 -19.69
CA LYS A 9 -8.16 3.98 -20.20
C LYS A 9 -7.75 5.04 -19.16
N GLN A 10 -6.93 4.69 -18.17
CA GLN A 10 -6.41 5.64 -17.18
C GLN A 10 -4.89 5.73 -17.25
N CYS A 11 -4.37 6.95 -17.10
CA CYS A 11 -2.93 7.17 -16.99
C CYS A 11 -2.36 6.48 -15.74
N GLN A 12 -1.36 5.63 -15.96
CA GLN A 12 -0.63 4.90 -14.91
C GLN A 12 0.13 5.77 -13.89
N LEU A 13 0.44 7.03 -14.26
CA LEU A 13 1.27 7.92 -13.44
C LEU A 13 0.45 8.92 -12.62
N CYS A 14 -0.49 9.62 -13.23
CA CYS A 14 -1.30 10.65 -12.55
C CYS A 14 -2.76 10.23 -12.30
N GLY A 15 -3.24 9.16 -12.95
CA GLY A 15 -4.63 8.72 -12.84
C GLY A 15 -5.62 9.53 -13.68
N TYR A 16 -5.16 10.41 -14.58
CA TYR A 16 -6.03 11.13 -15.52
C TYR A 16 -6.80 10.17 -16.41
N ASP A 17 -8.06 10.51 -16.68
CA ASP A 17 -8.95 9.73 -17.54
C ASP A 17 -8.59 9.96 -19.01
N MET A 18 -8.18 8.89 -19.69
CA MET A 18 -7.72 8.86 -21.08
C MET A 18 -8.72 8.07 -21.93
N THR A 19 -10.00 8.05 -21.54
CA THR A 19 -11.05 7.30 -22.23
C THR A 19 -11.22 7.66 -23.70
N ASP A 20 -10.96 8.91 -24.05
CA ASP A 20 -11.06 9.44 -25.41
C ASP A 20 -9.75 9.32 -26.21
N ARG A 21 -8.73 8.64 -25.66
CA ARG A 21 -7.39 8.55 -26.25
C ARG A 21 -6.99 7.13 -26.58
N ASP A 22 -6.18 7.00 -27.64
CA ASP A 22 -5.64 5.72 -28.08
C ASP A 22 -4.36 5.32 -27.35
N GLY A 23 -4.05 4.02 -27.38
CA GLY A 23 -2.83 3.47 -26.77
C GLY A 23 -1.57 4.12 -27.34
N GLY A 24 -0.64 4.50 -26.47
CA GLY A 24 0.59 5.21 -26.85
C GLY A 24 0.48 6.74 -26.91
N GLU A 25 -0.73 7.31 -26.87
CA GLU A 25 -0.87 8.77 -26.75
C GLU A 25 -0.31 9.29 -25.42
N THR A 26 0.25 10.49 -25.45
CA THR A 26 0.79 11.14 -24.26
C THR A 26 -0.32 11.66 -23.37
N CYS A 27 -0.17 11.53 -22.06
CA CYS A 27 -1.10 12.10 -21.09
C CYS A 27 -0.99 13.64 -21.09
N PRO A 28 -2.10 14.39 -21.13
CA PRO A 28 -2.04 15.86 -21.17
C PRO A 28 -1.53 16.47 -19.86
N GLU A 29 -1.71 15.78 -18.73
CA GLU A 29 -1.31 16.25 -17.41
C GLU A 29 0.18 16.03 -17.11
N CYS A 30 0.70 14.86 -17.46
CA CYS A 30 2.05 14.45 -17.05
C CYS A 30 2.97 14.06 -18.21
N GLY A 31 2.49 14.10 -19.46
CA GLY A 31 3.26 13.80 -20.67
C GLY A 31 3.60 12.32 -20.88
N SER A 32 3.23 11.42 -19.96
CA SER A 32 3.58 10.01 -20.09
C SER A 32 2.75 9.30 -21.16
N ALA A 33 3.36 8.42 -21.96
CA ALA A 33 2.63 7.56 -22.88
C ALA A 33 1.62 6.65 -22.15
N LEU A 34 0.43 6.48 -22.76
CA LEU A 34 -0.60 5.59 -22.27
C LEU A 34 -0.16 4.13 -22.43
N ASP A 35 -0.03 3.45 -21.29
CA ASP A 35 0.21 2.01 -21.24
C ASP A 35 -1.13 1.28 -21.10
N THR A 36 -1.48 0.54 -22.14
CA THR A 36 -2.72 -0.24 -22.26
C THR A 36 -2.59 -1.66 -21.74
N ARG A 37 -1.42 -2.07 -21.22
CA ARG A 37 -1.23 -3.39 -20.61
C ARG A 37 -2.22 -3.61 -19.46
N PRO A 38 -2.66 -4.85 -19.21
CA PRO A 38 -3.56 -5.13 -18.11
C PRO A 38 -2.90 -4.86 -16.75
N ASP A 39 -3.73 -4.50 -15.76
CA ASP A 39 -3.30 -4.31 -14.39
C ASP A 39 -3.23 -5.66 -13.66
N ASP A 40 -2.14 -5.91 -12.92
CA ASP A 40 -2.08 -7.12 -12.09
C ASP A 40 -2.95 -6.97 -10.83
N GLN A 41 -4.10 -7.64 -10.84
CA GLN A 41 -5.05 -7.66 -9.73
C GLN A 41 -4.43 -8.16 -8.42
N ARG A 42 -3.43 -9.05 -8.46
CA ARG A 42 -2.77 -9.56 -7.26
C ARG A 42 -2.01 -8.46 -6.53
N TYR A 43 -1.44 -7.50 -7.26
CA TYR A 43 -0.76 -6.34 -6.66
C TYR A 43 -1.73 -5.35 -6.03
N LEU A 44 -2.87 -5.12 -6.67
CA LEU A 44 -3.94 -4.30 -6.09
C LEU A 44 -4.43 -4.90 -4.77
N GLN A 45 -4.67 -6.21 -4.75
CA GLN A 45 -5.07 -6.93 -3.54
C GLN A 45 -3.97 -6.88 -2.46
N ALA A 46 -2.70 -7.10 -2.83
CA ALA A 46 -1.58 -7.03 -1.88
C ALA A 46 -1.46 -5.64 -1.23
N GLY A 47 -1.62 -4.56 -2.01
CA GLY A 47 -1.60 -3.20 -1.48
C GLY A 47 -2.75 -2.92 -0.51
N PHE A 48 -3.96 -3.39 -0.83
CA PHE A 48 -5.12 -3.26 0.06
C PHE A 48 -4.93 -4.05 1.37
N ILE A 49 -4.52 -5.33 1.27
CA ILE A 49 -4.27 -6.19 2.42
C ILE A 49 -3.19 -5.59 3.32
N ALA A 50 -2.08 -5.10 2.75
CA ALA A 50 -1.00 -4.49 3.52
C ALA A 50 -1.47 -3.28 4.33
N LYS A 51 -2.33 -2.42 3.76
CA LYS A 51 -2.93 -1.30 4.51
C LYS A 51 -3.79 -1.78 5.67
N VAL A 52 -4.66 -2.76 5.42
CA VAL A 52 -5.55 -3.32 6.44
C VAL A 52 -4.72 -3.90 7.59
N LEU A 53 -3.67 -4.68 7.28
CA LEU A 53 -2.75 -5.22 8.27
C LEU A 53 -2.06 -4.13 9.10
N LEU A 54 -1.61 -3.04 8.47
CA LEU A 54 -0.97 -1.93 9.18
C LEU A 54 -1.95 -1.15 10.07
N VAL A 55 -3.20 -0.95 9.63
CA VAL A 55 -4.24 -0.34 10.46
C VAL A 55 -4.51 -1.20 11.69
N TRP A 56 -4.62 -2.53 11.52
CA TRP A 56 -4.76 -3.45 12.63
C TRP A 56 -3.52 -3.47 13.54
N ALA A 57 -2.32 -3.38 12.98
CA ALA A 57 -1.08 -3.30 13.76
C ALA A 57 -1.08 -2.06 14.66
N ILE A 58 -1.49 -0.89 14.14
CA ILE A 58 -1.61 0.35 14.93
C ILE A 58 -2.65 0.19 16.04
N ALA A 59 -3.83 -0.34 15.72
CA ALA A 59 -4.91 -0.50 16.71
C ALA A 59 -4.56 -1.47 17.84
N LEU A 60 -3.88 -2.59 17.50
CA LEU A 60 -3.52 -3.63 18.46
C LEU A 60 -2.21 -3.37 19.20
N GLN A 61 -1.42 -2.37 18.80
CA GLN A 61 -0.11 -2.07 19.38
C GLN A 61 -0.17 -1.88 20.91
N ILE A 62 -1.26 -1.30 21.42
CA ILE A 62 -1.43 -1.01 22.86
C ILE A 62 -1.79 -2.28 23.65
N LEU A 63 -2.68 -3.10 23.10
CA LEU A 63 -3.21 -4.29 23.76
C LEU A 63 -2.27 -5.49 23.65
N LEU A 64 -1.70 -5.70 22.47
CA LEU A 64 -0.94 -6.89 22.10
C LEU A 64 0.26 -6.52 21.22
N PRO A 65 1.33 -5.92 21.79
CA PRO A 65 2.53 -5.52 21.04
C PRO A 65 3.14 -6.64 20.16
N PRO A 66 3.24 -7.91 20.61
CA PRO A 66 3.80 -8.98 19.78
C PRO A 66 2.97 -9.24 18.52
N VAL A 67 1.64 -9.15 18.63
CA VAL A 67 0.72 -9.37 17.50
C VAL A 67 0.84 -8.23 16.48
N ALA A 68 0.95 -6.99 16.95
CA ALA A 68 1.15 -5.84 16.09
C ALA A 68 2.44 -5.93 15.25
N ILE A 69 3.54 -6.39 15.86
CA ILE A 69 4.81 -6.63 15.15
C ILE A 69 4.63 -7.67 14.04
N LEU A 70 3.98 -8.80 14.32
CA LEU A 70 3.71 -9.85 13.32
C LEU A 70 2.88 -9.33 12.14
N LEU A 71 1.87 -8.50 12.41
CA LEU A 71 1.04 -7.88 11.37
C LEU A 71 1.85 -6.91 10.50
N ALA A 72 2.74 -6.11 11.10
CA ALA A 72 3.62 -5.21 10.37
C ALA A 72 4.59 -5.98 9.45
N PHE A 73 5.18 -7.08 9.93
CA PHE A 73 6.02 -7.96 9.11
C PHE A 73 5.24 -8.63 7.97
N ALA A 74 4.03 -9.11 8.24
CA ALA A 74 3.16 -9.68 7.21
C ALA A 74 2.81 -8.66 6.11
N ALA A 75 2.54 -7.40 6.50
CA ALA A 75 2.31 -6.31 5.56
C ALA A 75 3.56 -6.02 4.69
N ALA A 76 4.73 -5.96 5.31
CA ALA A 76 6.00 -5.76 4.59
C ALA A 76 6.28 -6.89 3.60
N PHE A 77 6.05 -8.15 4.00
CA PHE A 77 6.23 -9.32 3.13
C PHE A 77 5.30 -9.28 1.91
N GLN A 78 4.04 -8.88 2.10
CA GLN A 78 3.09 -8.72 0.98
C GLN A 78 3.53 -7.61 0.01
N LEU A 79 4.06 -6.49 0.53
CA LEU A 79 4.56 -5.39 -0.29
C LEU A 79 5.86 -5.74 -1.04
N ALA A 80 6.67 -6.63 -0.46
CA ALA A 80 7.97 -7.05 -1.00
C ALA A 80 7.88 -8.08 -2.13
N LYS A 81 6.71 -8.69 -2.38
CA LYS A 81 6.51 -9.60 -3.52
C LYS A 81 6.90 -8.90 -4.84
N ARG A 82 7.75 -9.57 -5.63
CA ARG A 82 8.34 -9.04 -6.86
C ARG A 82 7.34 -9.00 -8.00
N HIS A 83 7.14 -7.80 -8.54
CA HIS A 83 6.29 -7.53 -9.71
C HIS A 83 7.01 -7.89 -11.01
N ASP A 84 6.35 -8.65 -11.87
CA ASP A 84 6.81 -8.86 -13.24
C ASP A 84 6.42 -7.65 -14.09
N THR A 85 7.36 -6.71 -14.21
CA THR A 85 7.18 -5.45 -14.95
C THR A 85 7.15 -5.65 -16.47
N SER A 86 7.49 -6.85 -16.96
CA SER A 86 7.49 -7.13 -18.39
C SER A 86 6.06 -7.33 -18.91
N GLN A 87 5.22 -8.06 -18.17
CA GLN A 87 3.87 -8.43 -18.61
C GLN A 87 2.78 -7.48 -18.12
N TYR A 88 2.93 -6.91 -16.93
CA TYR A 88 1.90 -6.10 -16.30
C TYR A 88 2.34 -4.65 -16.12
N ARG A 89 1.38 -3.72 -16.15
CA ARG A 89 1.61 -2.33 -15.76
C ARG A 89 1.25 -2.13 -14.28
N LEU A 90 1.87 -1.12 -13.67
CA LEU A 90 1.55 -0.70 -12.32
C LEU A 90 0.52 0.44 -12.37
N SER A 91 -0.73 0.16 -12.02
CA SER A 91 -1.76 1.19 -11.98
C SER A 91 -1.41 2.32 -11.03
N TYR A 92 -1.93 3.52 -11.34
CA TYR A 92 -1.85 4.68 -10.45
C TYR A 92 -2.37 4.34 -9.05
N ARG A 93 -3.46 3.57 -8.98
CA ARG A 93 -4.07 3.10 -7.73
C ARG A 93 -3.09 2.24 -6.92
N ALA A 94 -2.43 1.25 -7.52
CA ALA A 94 -1.43 0.42 -6.84
C ALA A 94 -0.26 1.25 -6.31
N ARG A 95 0.22 2.24 -7.08
CA ARG A 95 1.29 3.15 -6.65
C ARG A 95 0.86 4.03 -5.47
N ARG A 96 -0.35 4.61 -5.53
CA ARG A 96 -0.93 5.39 -4.42
C ARG A 96 -1.08 4.53 -3.17
N ASP A 97 -1.52 3.29 -3.34
CA ASP A 97 -1.73 2.37 -2.23
C ASP A 97 -0.43 2.00 -1.52
N ARG A 98 0.65 1.77 -2.26
CA ARG A 98 2.00 1.58 -1.70
C ARG A 98 2.49 2.80 -0.94
N LYS A 99 2.29 4.02 -1.47
CA LYS A 99 2.65 5.25 -0.75
C LYS A 99 1.91 5.35 0.58
N HIS A 100 0.60 5.11 0.58
CA HIS A 100 -0.21 5.13 1.79
C HIS A 100 0.24 4.05 2.79
N ALA A 101 0.56 2.83 2.32
CA ALA A 101 1.08 1.77 3.18
C ALA A 101 2.43 2.15 3.81
N ASN A 102 3.33 2.79 3.06
CA ASN A 102 4.59 3.31 3.60
C ASN A 102 4.37 4.39 4.67
N TYR A 103 3.43 5.31 4.46
CA TYR A 103 3.06 6.30 5.48
C TYR A 103 2.51 5.62 6.75
N LEU A 104 1.63 4.64 6.62
CA LEU A 104 1.09 3.88 7.75
C LEU A 104 2.19 3.11 8.50
N ALA A 105 3.12 2.49 7.78
CA ALA A 105 4.26 1.80 8.39
C ALA A 105 5.16 2.76 9.18
N PHE A 106 5.40 3.97 8.66
CA PHE A 106 6.15 5.01 9.37
C PHE A 106 5.42 5.47 10.63
N ILE A 107 4.11 5.74 10.55
CA ILE A 107 3.29 6.10 11.71
C ILE A 107 3.34 5.00 12.77
N TRP A 108 3.16 3.75 12.37
CA TRP A 108 3.24 2.60 13.28
C TRP A 108 4.61 2.51 13.97
N PHE A 109 5.71 2.68 13.21
CA PHE A 109 7.06 2.64 13.77
C PHE A 109 7.30 3.77 14.79
N VAL A 110 6.85 4.98 14.51
CA VAL A 110 6.94 6.12 15.44
C VAL A 110 6.16 5.83 16.73
N ILE A 111 4.94 5.29 16.62
CA ILE A 111 4.14 4.90 17.79
C ILE A 111 4.85 3.80 18.59
N PHE A 112 5.41 2.80 17.92
CA PHE A 112 6.16 1.72 18.56
C PHE A 112 7.35 2.25 19.36
N VAL A 113 8.19 3.10 18.74
CA VAL A 113 9.35 3.70 19.43
C VAL A 113 8.91 4.56 20.60
N ALA A 114 7.86 5.37 20.44
CA ALA A 114 7.31 6.18 21.53
C ALA A 114 6.84 5.31 22.70
N MET A 115 6.16 4.19 22.44
CA MET A 115 5.75 3.26 23.50
C MET A 115 6.94 2.65 24.24
N VAL A 116 7.98 2.24 23.50
CA VAL A 116 9.20 1.68 24.12
C VAL A 116 9.85 2.72 25.04
N VAL A 117 10.05 3.96 24.56
CA VAL A 117 10.65 5.04 25.37
C VAL A 117 9.80 5.37 26.60
N ILE A 118 8.48 5.46 26.45
CA ILE A 118 7.56 5.72 27.58
C ILE A 118 7.64 4.58 28.60
N SER A 119 7.71 3.32 28.14
CA SER A 119 7.81 2.16 29.02
C SER A 119 9.11 2.12 29.82
N GLU A 120 10.21 2.62 29.25
CA GLU A 120 11.49 2.76 29.96
C GLU A 120 11.49 3.94 30.94
N MET A 121 10.89 5.08 30.56
CA MET A 121 10.82 6.27 31.42
C MET A 121 9.88 6.10 32.62
N TRP A 122 8.78 5.36 32.45
CA TRP A 122 7.76 5.18 33.48
C TRP A 122 7.29 3.72 33.55
N PRO A 123 8.07 2.80 34.16
CA PRO A 123 7.73 1.37 34.20
C PRO A 123 6.36 1.06 34.84
N ASN A 124 5.85 1.96 35.69
CA ASN A 124 4.58 1.78 36.39
C ASN A 124 3.37 2.39 35.65
N TRP A 125 3.53 2.86 34.41
CA TRP A 125 2.42 3.48 33.67
C TRP A 125 1.21 2.54 33.49
N GLN A 126 1.47 1.23 33.47
CA GLN A 126 0.46 0.18 33.30
C GLN A 126 -0.46 0.04 34.53
N PHE A 127 -0.04 0.49 35.72
CA PHE A 127 -0.83 0.43 36.95
C PHE A 127 -2.07 1.35 36.95
N TRP A 128 -2.16 2.30 36.01
CA TRP A 128 -3.32 3.19 35.88
C TRP A 128 -4.43 2.63 34.98
N LEU A 129 -4.20 1.48 34.34
CA LEU A 129 -5.17 0.78 33.47
C LEU A 129 -5.86 -0.41 34.15
N ASP A 130 -5.38 -0.80 35.35
CA ASP A 130 -6.04 -1.72 36.29
C ASP A 130 -6.92 -0.93 37.27
#